data_AF-A0AAJ1JWI1-F1
#
_entry.id   AF-A0AAJ1JWI1-F1
#
_cell.length_a   1.000
_cell.length_b   1.000
_cell.length_c   1.000
_cell.angle_alpha   90.00
_cell.angle_beta   90.00
_cell.angle_gamma   90.00
#
_symmetry.space_group_name_H-M   'P 1'
#
loop_
_entity.id
_entity.type
_entity.pdbx_description
1 polymer ?
#
loop_
_entity_poly.entity_id
_entity_poly.type
_entity_poly.pdbx_seq_one_letter_code
_entity_poly.pdbx_strand_id
1 'polypeptide(L)'
;MRKYTFIEGHAKFKKAMVANLSDEYCLFLYDTEKDDFAKQSKRFHTIEEVYKYLDTFQIETGEWIEIEDPLEYCNYDLITPTRLVGRDVDKPNTVNLWERYVDGNWHKYLYTDENGWKEIEE
;
A
#
# COMPACT_ATOMS: atom_id res chain seq x y z
N MET A 1 2.23 13.74 0.29
CA MET A 1 0.77 13.58 -0.01
C MET A 1 0.52 12.11 -0.22
N ARG A 2 -0.40 11.53 0.53
CA ARG A 2 -0.78 10.13 0.37
C ARG A 2 -2.29 9.98 0.58
N LYS A 3 -2.95 9.30 -0.35
CA LYS A 3 -4.41 9.13 -0.32
C LYS A 3 -4.84 7.90 -1.10
N TYR A 4 -5.98 7.33 -0.74
CA TYR A 4 -6.55 6.18 -1.42
C TYR A 4 -8.03 6.38 -1.73
N THR A 5 -8.58 5.54 -2.61
CA THR A 5 -9.99 5.56 -3.00
C THR A 5 -10.43 4.16 -3.38
N PHE A 6 -11.71 3.87 -3.16
CA PHE A 6 -12.32 2.64 -3.65
C PHE A 6 -12.68 2.78 -5.13
N ILE A 7 -12.58 1.66 -5.85
CA ILE A 7 -12.88 1.59 -7.28
C ILE A 7 -14.17 0.79 -7.43
N GLU A 8 -15.17 1.42 -8.02
CA GLU A 8 -16.46 0.79 -8.31
C GLU A 8 -16.50 0.26 -9.76
N GLY A 9 -17.25 -0.81 -9.99
CA GLY A 9 -17.51 -1.33 -11.35
C GLY A 9 -16.34 -1.98 -12.10
N HIS A 10 -15.10 -1.84 -11.64
CA HIS A 10 -13.93 -2.41 -12.33
C HIS A 10 -13.72 -3.90 -12.01
N ALA A 11 -13.44 -4.70 -13.05
CA ALA A 11 -13.36 -6.16 -12.95
C ALA A 11 -12.19 -6.65 -12.07
N LYS A 12 -11.04 -5.98 -12.18
CA LYS A 12 -9.78 -6.40 -11.52
C LYS A 12 -9.50 -5.64 -10.22
N PHE A 13 -9.37 -4.32 -10.30
CA PHE A 13 -9.02 -3.49 -9.16
C PHE A 13 -10.24 -3.05 -8.36
N LYS A 14 -10.04 -2.92 -7.04
CA LYS A 14 -11.03 -2.54 -6.03
C LYS A 14 -10.64 -1.30 -5.23
N LYS A 15 -9.34 -0.95 -5.24
CA LYS A 15 -8.81 0.23 -4.57
C LYS A 15 -7.63 0.77 -5.37
N ALA A 16 -7.42 2.08 -5.28
CA ALA A 16 -6.22 2.77 -5.74
C ALA A 16 -5.63 3.60 -4.60
N MET A 17 -4.31 3.73 -4.54
CA MET A 17 -3.61 4.65 -3.66
C MET A 17 -2.62 5.45 -4.46
N VAL A 18 -2.50 6.74 -4.17
CA VAL A 18 -1.46 7.59 -4.71
C VAL A 18 -0.61 8.13 -3.58
N ALA A 19 0.70 8.00 -3.71
CA ALA A 19 1.68 8.59 -2.80
C ALA A 19 2.64 9.47 -3.58
N ASN A 20 2.95 10.65 -3.03
CA ASN A 20 4.06 11.48 -3.49
C ASN A 20 5.34 11.00 -2.81
N LEU A 21 6.31 10.58 -3.61
CA LEU A 21 7.62 10.10 -3.20
C LEU A 21 8.66 11.14 -3.63
N SER A 22 8.79 12.19 -2.83
CA SER A 22 9.62 13.38 -3.12
C SER A 22 9.22 14.04 -4.45
N ASP A 23 9.85 13.66 -5.56
CA ASP A 23 9.71 14.30 -6.87
C ASP A 23 8.80 13.54 -7.84
N GLU A 24 8.30 12.37 -7.42
CA GLU A 24 7.44 11.52 -8.24
C GLU A 24 6.14 11.16 -7.52
N TYR A 25 5.14 10.75 -8.28
CA TYR A 25 3.91 10.15 -7.79
C TYR A 25 3.93 8.66 -8.10
N CYS A 26 3.60 7.83 -7.11
CA CYS A 26 3.40 6.40 -7.30
C CYS A 26 1.91 6.08 -7.14
N LEU A 27 1.32 5.51 -8.18
CA LEU A 27 0.01 4.88 -8.15
C LEU A 27 0.18 3.42 -7.76
N PHE A 28 -0.61 2.97 -6.79
CA PHE A 28 -0.74 1.60 -6.35
C PHE A 28 -2.17 1.13 -6.65
N LEU A 29 -2.31 -0.05 -7.25
CA LEU A 29 -3.61 -0.65 -7.58
C LEU A 29 -3.76 -1.99 -6.87
N TYR A 30 -4.92 -2.19 -6.25
CA TYR A 30 -5.21 -3.33 -5.40
C TYR A 30 -6.39 -4.10 -5.96
N ASP A 31 -6.35 -5.43 -5.90
CA ASP A 31 -7.48 -6.32 -6.21
C ASP A 31 -8.40 -6.58 -5.01
N THR A 32 -8.12 -5.92 -3.89
CA THR A 32 -8.85 -6.03 -2.62
C THR A 32 -9.10 -4.65 -2.02
N GLU A 33 -10.18 -4.52 -1.27
CA GLU A 33 -10.48 -3.32 -0.46
C GLU A 33 -9.67 -3.32 0.86
N LYS A 34 -9.27 -4.52 1.33
CA LYS A 34 -8.50 -4.70 2.57
C LYS A 34 -7.14 -4.01 2.51
N ASP A 35 -6.60 -3.68 3.67
CA ASP A 35 -5.25 -3.13 3.78
C ASP A 35 -4.20 -4.22 3.55
N ASP A 36 -3.75 -4.31 2.31
CA ASP A 36 -2.90 -5.37 1.78
C ASP A 36 -1.99 -4.83 0.66
N PHE A 37 -0.98 -5.61 0.26
CA PHE A 37 0.00 -5.18 -0.74
C PHE A 37 -0.65 -4.88 -2.10
N ALA A 38 -0.11 -3.85 -2.76
CA ALA A 38 -0.55 -3.51 -4.10
C ALA A 38 -0.20 -4.62 -5.10
N LYS A 39 -1.13 -4.95 -5.99
CA LYS A 39 -0.87 -5.91 -7.08
C LYS A 39 -0.12 -5.28 -8.23
N GLN A 40 -0.24 -3.97 -8.39
CA GLN A 40 0.50 -3.21 -9.39
C GLN A 40 0.89 -1.85 -8.83
N SER A 41 2.06 -1.37 -9.24
CA SER A 41 2.51 -0.02 -8.97
C SER A 41 3.06 0.63 -10.24
N LYS A 42 2.89 1.96 -10.35
CA LYS A 42 3.40 2.75 -11.47
C LYS A 42 3.79 4.15 -11.03
N ARG A 43 4.93 4.63 -11.53
CA ARG A 43 5.48 5.96 -11.25
C ARG A 43 5.11 6.96 -12.34
N PHE A 44 4.94 8.21 -11.92
CA PHE A 44 4.54 9.36 -12.72
C PHE A 44 5.26 10.62 -12.21
N HIS A 45 5.43 11.62 -13.05
CA HIS A 45 6.06 12.88 -12.64
C HIS A 45 5.03 13.85 -12.05
N THR A 46 3.77 13.78 -12.48
CA THR A 46 2.71 14.65 -11.97
C THR A 46 1.46 13.87 -11.56
N ILE A 47 0.64 14.48 -10.71
CA ILE A 47 -0.62 13.87 -10.27
C ILE A 47 -1.65 13.82 -11.40
N GLU A 48 -1.60 14.75 -12.36
CA GLU A 48 -2.47 14.76 -13.53
C GLU A 48 -2.22 13.55 -14.43
N GLU A 49 -0.97 13.10 -14.57
CA GLU A 49 -0.63 11.89 -15.31
C GLU A 49 -1.25 10.64 -14.66
N VAL A 50 -1.34 10.61 -13.32
CA VAL A 50 -2.01 9.54 -12.58
C VAL A 50 -3.49 9.49 -12.91
N TYR A 51 -4.18 10.62 -12.82
CA TYR A 51 -5.62 10.67 -13.13
C TYR A 51 -5.91 10.34 -14.60
N LYS A 52 -5.08 10.83 -15.53
CA LYS A 52 -5.18 10.49 -16.95
C LYS A 52 -4.99 8.98 -17.18
N TYR A 53 -4.06 8.35 -16.45
CA TYR A 53 -3.88 6.91 -16.51
C TYR A 53 -5.14 6.19 -16.04
N LEU A 54 -5.69 6.53 -14.87
CA LEU A 54 -6.92 5.93 -14.36
C LEU A 54 -8.10 6.06 -15.34
N ASP A 55 -8.28 7.26 -15.92
CA ASP A 55 -9.31 7.53 -16.94
C ASP A 55 -9.13 6.67 -18.20
N THR A 56 -7.88 6.53 -18.69
CA THR A 56 -7.55 5.70 -19.85
C THR A 56 -7.94 4.22 -19.65
N PHE A 57 -7.92 3.74 -18.40
CA PHE A 57 -8.32 2.38 -18.04
C PHE A 57 -9.77 2.28 -17.54
N GLN A 58 -10.56 3.35 -17.66
CA GLN A 58 -11.95 3.40 -17.19
C GLN A 58 -12.07 3.02 -15.70
N ILE A 59 -11.08 3.41 -14.91
CA ILE A 59 -11.09 3.22 -13.46
C ILE A 59 -11.81 4.42 -12.86
N GLU A 60 -13.09 4.24 -12.58
CA GLU A 60 -13.89 5.22 -11.86
C GLU A 60 -13.49 5.16 -10.38
N THR A 61 -12.99 6.29 -9.87
CA THR A 61 -12.61 6.43 -8.46
C THR A 61 -13.72 7.13 -7.70
N GLY A 62 -13.97 6.65 -6.47
CA GLY A 62 -14.88 7.32 -5.55
C GLY A 62 -14.23 8.53 -4.88
N GLU A 63 -14.67 8.82 -3.65
CA GLU A 63 -14.04 9.84 -2.83
C GLU A 63 -12.58 9.43 -2.47
N TRP A 64 -11.68 10.40 -2.50
CA TRP A 64 -10.30 10.21 -2.07
C TRP A 64 -10.16 10.48 -0.57
N ILE A 65 -9.63 9.51 0.15
CA ILE A 65 -9.39 9.56 1.59
C ILE A 65 -7.91 9.84 1.82
N GLU A 66 -7.60 10.96 2.47
CA GLU A 66 -6.24 11.32 2.87
C GLU A 66 -5.75 10.44 4.03
N ILE A 67 -4.49 10.03 3.96
CA ILE A 67 -3.82 9.25 4.99
C ILE A 67 -2.41 9.80 5.24
N GLU A 68 -1.89 9.54 6.43
CA GLU A 68 -0.54 9.95 6.78
C GLU A 68 0.51 9.19 5.95
N ASP A 69 1.65 9.86 5.73
CA ASP A 69 2.82 9.20 5.19
C ASP A 69 3.27 8.07 6.14
N PRO A 70 3.77 6.95 5.61
CA PRO A 70 4.15 5.82 6.44
C PRO A 70 5.29 6.20 7.39
N LEU A 71 5.36 5.53 8.55
CA LEU A 71 6.50 5.64 9.46
C LEU A 71 7.82 5.26 8.75
N GLU A 72 8.95 5.67 9.31
CA GLU A 72 10.26 5.33 8.76
C GLU A 72 10.41 3.81 8.52
N TYR A 73 11.03 3.44 7.41
CA TYR A 73 11.21 2.06 6.93
C TYR A 73 9.91 1.30 6.56
N CYS A 74 8.73 1.90 6.69
CA CYS A 74 7.47 1.28 6.31
C CYS A 74 7.14 1.41 4.83
N ASN A 75 6.29 0.52 4.34
CA ASN A 75 5.85 0.52 2.95
C ASN A 75 4.80 1.61 2.67
N TYR A 76 4.94 2.25 1.51
CA TYR A 76 4.01 3.30 1.05
C TYR A 76 2.71 2.75 0.48
N ASP A 77 2.60 1.45 0.21
CA ASP A 77 1.40 0.83 -0.35
C ASP A 77 0.48 0.23 0.72
N LEU A 78 0.81 0.32 2.01
CA LEU A 78 0.02 -0.20 3.13
C LEU A 78 -0.43 0.92 4.07
N ILE A 79 -1.74 1.02 4.31
CA ILE A 79 -2.33 2.06 5.16
C ILE A 79 -1.78 1.94 6.59
N THR A 80 -1.82 0.74 7.16
CA THR A 80 -1.20 0.44 8.45
C THR A 80 0.32 0.46 8.30
N PRO A 81 1.06 1.21 9.13
CA PRO A 81 2.52 1.20 9.09
C PRO A 81 3.04 -0.23 9.21
N THR A 82 3.69 -0.68 8.15
CA THR A 82 4.13 -2.07 7.99
C THR A 82 5.52 -2.11 7.37
N ARG A 83 6.44 -2.86 7.98
CA ARG A 83 7.83 -2.98 7.54
C ARG A 83 8.31 -4.42 7.60
N LEU A 84 9.32 -4.75 6.81
CA LEU A 84 9.97 -6.06 6.88
C LEU A 84 10.76 -6.15 8.19
N VAL A 85 10.68 -7.26 8.92
CA VAL A 85 11.46 -7.43 10.16
C VAL A 85 12.95 -7.27 9.86
N GLY A 86 13.61 -6.44 10.67
CA GLY A 86 15.05 -6.17 10.57
C GLY A 86 15.42 -5.07 9.57
N ARG A 87 14.45 -4.47 8.86
CA ARG A 87 14.72 -3.35 7.94
C ARG A 87 15.23 -2.09 8.64
N ASP A 88 14.77 -1.85 9.86
CA ASP A 88 15.18 -0.73 10.72
C ASP A 88 16.62 -0.83 11.23
N VAL A 89 17.19 -2.04 11.24
CA VAL A 89 18.57 -2.31 11.65
C VAL A 89 19.45 -2.76 10.47
N ASP A 90 19.01 -2.50 9.23
CA ASP A 90 19.68 -2.87 7.98
C ASP A 90 20.06 -4.37 7.88
N LYS A 91 19.21 -5.22 8.47
CA LYS A 91 19.30 -6.68 8.42
C LYS A 91 17.94 -7.28 8.07
N PRO A 92 17.38 -6.94 6.89
CA PRO A 92 16.10 -7.48 6.47
C PRO A 92 16.16 -9.00 6.46
N ASN A 93 15.17 -9.63 7.08
CA ASN A 93 15.03 -11.07 6.98
C ASN A 93 14.72 -11.50 5.53
N THR A 94 14.92 -12.79 5.23
CA THR A 94 14.64 -13.38 3.92
C THR A 94 13.34 -14.19 3.89
N VAL A 95 12.63 -14.24 5.01
CA VAL A 95 11.36 -14.94 5.18
C VAL A 95 10.28 -13.87 5.24
N ASN A 96 9.10 -14.11 4.65
CA ASN A 96 7.94 -13.20 4.58
C ASN A 96 7.37 -12.80 5.96
N LEU A 97 8.20 -12.26 6.83
CA LEU A 97 7.96 -11.95 8.22
C LEU A 97 8.10 -10.44 8.37
N TRP A 98 7.00 -9.84 8.78
CA TRP A 98 6.75 -8.41 8.77
C TRP A 98 6.34 -7.94 10.16
N GLU A 99 6.51 -6.65 10.42
CA GLU A 99 5.97 -5.97 11.59
C GLU A 99 4.87 -5.01 11.15
N ARG A 100 3.70 -5.05 11.79
CA ARG A 100 2.64 -4.06 11.61
C ARG A 100 2.44 -3.30 12.92
N TYR A 101 2.25 -1.98 12.82
CA TYR A 101 2.01 -1.13 13.97
C TYR A 101 0.52 -1.03 14.26
N VAL A 102 0.06 -1.72 15.31
CA VAL A 102 -1.35 -1.81 15.73
C VAL A 102 -1.46 -1.44 17.19
N ASP A 103 -2.40 -0.56 17.53
CA ASP A 103 -2.67 -0.09 18.89
C ASP A 103 -1.43 0.36 19.66
N GLY A 104 -0.54 1.09 18.98
CA GLY A 104 0.67 1.65 19.57
C GLY A 104 1.85 0.68 19.69
N ASN A 105 1.72 -0.57 19.22
CA ASN A 105 2.73 -1.62 19.37
C ASN A 105 3.04 -2.30 18.02
N TRP A 106 4.27 -2.81 17.89
CA TRP A 106 4.68 -3.61 16.74
C TRP A 106 4.34 -5.08 16.97
N HIS A 107 3.57 -5.67 16.05
CA HIS A 107 3.20 -7.08 16.07
C HIS A 107 3.77 -7.79 14.84
N LYS A 108 4.17 -9.05 15.00
CA LYS A 108 4.82 -9.83 13.94
C LYS A 108 3.80 -10.64 13.14
N TYR A 109 3.95 -10.63 11.81
CA TYR A 109 3.07 -11.34 10.89
C TYR A 109 3.87 -12.13 9.87
N LEU A 110 3.42 -13.34 9.56
CA LEU A 110 3.73 -13.98 8.29
C LEU A 110 2.77 -13.48 7.22
N TYR A 111 3.29 -13.17 6.04
CA TYR A 111 2.48 -12.83 4.87
C TYR A 111 2.69 -13.87 3.76
N THR A 112 1.61 -14.38 3.19
CA THR A 112 1.65 -15.14 1.93
C THR A 112 0.53 -14.68 1.01
N ASP A 113 0.74 -14.74 -0.30
CA ASP A 113 -0.32 -14.36 -1.25
C ASP A 113 -1.57 -15.26 -1.15
N GLU A 114 -1.43 -16.48 -0.64
CA GLU A 114 -2.53 -17.42 -0.44
C GLU A 114 -3.36 -17.13 0.82
N ASN A 115 -2.72 -16.75 1.93
CA ASN A 115 -3.37 -16.66 3.25
C ASN A 115 -3.43 -15.23 3.79
N GLY A 116 -2.83 -14.26 3.11
CA GLY A 116 -2.68 -12.89 3.58
C GLY A 116 -1.85 -12.82 4.86
N TRP A 117 -2.26 -11.92 5.76
CA TRP A 117 -1.59 -11.66 7.03
C TRP A 117 -1.98 -12.66 8.11
N LYS A 118 -0.99 -13.33 8.69
CA LYS A 118 -1.15 -14.22 9.84
C LYS A 118 -0.25 -13.75 10.98
N GLU A 119 -0.86 -13.32 12.08
CA GLU A 119 -0.13 -12.93 13.28
C GLU A 119 0.63 -14.11 13.88
N ILE A 120 1.81 -13.82 14.41
CA ILE A 120 2.62 -14.78 15.15
C ILE A 120 2.61 -14.29 16.60
N GLU A 121 1.95 -15.05 17.45
CA GLU A 121 2.08 -14.87 18.90
C GLU A 121 3.48 -15.37 19.32
N GLU A 122 4.21 -14.54 20.08
CA GLU A 122 5.47 -14.94 20.73
C GLU A 122 5.22 -15.79 21.98
#